data_AF-A0A1Z9GQL4-F1
#
_entry.id   AF-A0A1Z9GQL4-F1
#
_cell.length_a   1.000
_cell.length_b   1.000
_cell.length_c   1.000
_cell.angle_alpha   90.00
_cell.angle_beta   90.00
_cell.angle_gamma   90.00
#
_symmetry.space_group_name_H-M   'P 1'
#
loop_
_entity.id
_entity.type
_entity.pdbx_description
1 polymer ?
#
loop_
_entity_poly.entity_id
_entity_poly.type
_entity_poly.pdbx_seq_one_letter_code
_entity_poly.pdbx_strand_id
1 'polypeptide(L)'
;MLGFISGVVGIGGGIFLSPILFLLRAERPKIIITSASIFILINSVSGIFGQLTKYGIINEIFNFWYLFLAVFVGGQIGNYLSIKIIPTKILAMITSILVIAVALRIGFKIF
;
A
#
# COMPACT_ATOMS: atom_id res chain seq x y z
N MET A 1 15.66 -2.12 -12.22
CA MET A 1 15.07 -0.76 -12.32
C MET A 1 13.69 -0.64 -11.67
N LEU A 2 12.71 -1.50 -11.99
CA LEU A 2 11.36 -1.39 -11.40
C LEU A 2 11.33 -1.42 -9.86
N GLY A 3 12.07 -2.34 -9.24
CA GLY A 3 12.18 -2.38 -7.76
C GLY A 3 12.85 -1.12 -7.17
N PHE A 4 13.74 -0.47 -7.92
CA PHE A 4 14.39 0.76 -7.50
C PHE A 4 13.45 1.97 -7.60
N ILE A 5 12.78 2.15 -8.75
CA ILE A 5 11.77 3.20 -8.96
C ILE A 5 10.65 3.06 -7.92
N SER A 6 10.20 1.83 -7.67
CA SER A 6 9.11 1.58 -6.75
C SER A 6 9.51 1.66 -5.27
N GLY A 7 10.80 1.47 -4.96
CA GLY A 7 11.38 1.78 -3.66
C GLY A 7 11.50 3.29 -3.41
N VAL A 8 11.90 4.07 -4.43
CA VAL A 8 12.01 5.54 -4.35
C VAL A 8 10.65 6.21 -4.12
N VAL A 9 9.57 5.67 -4.68
CA VAL A 9 8.20 6.19 -4.49
C VAL A 9 7.66 5.89 -3.08
N GLY A 10 8.31 5.00 -2.30
CA GLY A 10 7.94 4.73 -0.90
C GLY A 10 6.67 3.91 -0.70
N ILE A 11 5.98 3.52 -1.79
CA ILE A 11 4.74 2.72 -1.75
C ILE A 11 5.04 1.20 -1.80
N GLY A 12 6.31 0.82 -1.80
CA GLY A 12 6.73 -0.56 -1.57
C GLY A 12 6.51 -1.50 -2.76
N GLY A 13 6.70 -1.04 -4.00
CA GLY A 13 6.93 -2.00 -5.07
C GLY A 13 5.72 -2.55 -5.80
N GLY A 14 4.79 -3.09 -5.02
CA GLY A 14 3.77 -4.02 -5.49
C GLY A 14 2.73 -3.42 -6.43
N ILE A 15 2.45 -2.12 -6.32
CA ILE A 15 1.46 -1.45 -7.19
C ILE A 15 1.92 -1.42 -8.65
N PHE A 16 3.23 -1.31 -8.89
CA PHE A 16 3.81 -1.40 -10.23
C PHE A 16 4.14 -2.84 -10.63
N LEU A 17 4.61 -3.65 -9.67
CA LEU A 17 5.07 -5.01 -9.95
C LEU A 17 3.90 -5.95 -10.29
N SER A 18 2.77 -5.86 -9.59
CA SER A 18 1.61 -6.75 -9.80
C SER A 18 0.98 -6.62 -11.19
N PRO A 19 0.68 -5.42 -11.72
CA PRO A 19 0.12 -5.27 -13.07
C PRO A 19 1.11 -5.68 -14.15
N ILE A 20 2.40 -5.36 -14.00
CA ILE A 20 3.41 -5.68 -15.03
C ILE A 20 3.61 -7.19 -15.14
N LEU A 21 3.75 -7.91 -14.02
CA LEU A 21 3.84 -9.37 -14.06
C LEU A 21 2.55 -10.01 -14.60
N PHE A 22 1.39 -9.43 -14.31
CA PHE A 22 0.11 -9.90 -14.83
C PHE A 22 -0.01 -9.69 -16.35
N LEU A 23 0.37 -8.49 -16.84
CA LEU A 23 0.35 -8.13 -18.26
C LEU A 23 1.34 -8.97 -19.08
N LEU A 24 2.50 -9.28 -18.51
CA LEU A 24 3.51 -10.13 -19.15
C LEU A 24 3.11 -11.63 -19.15
N ARG A 25 1.98 -12.01 -18.54
CA ARG A 25 1.55 -13.41 -18.35
C ARG A 25 2.68 -14.31 -17.83
N ALA A 26 3.60 -13.74 -17.05
CA ALA A 26 4.82 -14.44 -16.64
C ALA A 26 4.52 -15.63 -15.74
N GLU A 27 3.40 -15.59 -15.01
CA GLU A 27 3.06 -16.50 -13.93
C GLU A 27 1.54 -16.50 -13.68
N ARG A 28 1.05 -17.42 -12.85
CA ARG A 28 -0.37 -17.43 -12.48
C ARG A 28 -0.70 -16.19 -11.64
N PRO A 29 -1.88 -15.54 -11.82
CA PRO A 29 -2.26 -14.34 -11.07
C PRO A 29 -2.10 -14.47 -9.55
N LYS A 30 -2.37 -15.66 -9.01
CA LYS A 30 -2.23 -15.97 -7.59
C LYS A 30 -0.78 -15.84 -7.10
N ILE A 31 0.19 -16.26 -7.89
CA ILE A 31 1.62 -16.22 -7.54
C ILE A 31 2.14 -14.78 -7.63
N ILE A 32 1.66 -14.04 -8.62
CA ILE A 32 1.98 -12.62 -8.82
C ILE A 32 1.53 -11.79 -7.60
N ILE A 33 0.30 -11.99 -7.13
CA ILE A 33 -0.25 -11.29 -5.96
C ILE A 33 0.55 -11.63 -4.70
N THR A 34 0.89 -12.91 -4.48
CA THR A 34 1.69 -13.33 -3.32
C THR A 34 3.09 -12.70 -3.35
N SER A 35 3.77 -12.73 -4.49
CA SER A 35 5.10 -12.13 -4.65
C SER A 35 5.07 -10.61 -4.42
N ALA A 36 4.08 -9.92 -4.99
CA ALA A 36 3.87 -8.49 -4.75
C ALA A 36 3.62 -8.16 -3.28
N SER A 37 2.84 -9.00 -2.57
CA SER A 37 2.55 -8.81 -1.14
C SER A 37 3.80 -8.96 -0.26
N ILE A 38 4.63 -9.97 -0.52
CA ILE A 38 5.91 -10.17 0.17
C ILE A 38 6.85 -8.99 -0.12
N PHE A 39 6.88 -8.51 -1.36
CA PHE A 39 7.70 -7.37 -1.75
C PHE A 39 7.26 -6.07 -1.03
N ILE A 40 5.96 -5.83 -0.89
CA ILE A 40 5.42 -4.71 -0.11
C ILE A 40 5.83 -4.81 1.36
N LEU A 41 5.76 -6.01 1.95
CA LEU A 41 6.12 -6.23 3.35
C LEU A 41 7.60 -5.94 3.60
N ILE A 42 8.50 -6.47 2.77
CA ILE A 42 9.95 -6.24 2.89
C ILE A 42 10.28 -4.75 2.75
N ASN A 43 9.67 -4.06 1.77
CA ASN A 43 9.89 -2.63 1.58
C ASN A 43 9.37 -1.78 2.76
N SER A 44 8.20 -2.12 3.30
CA SER A 44 7.63 -1.39 4.43
C SER A 44 8.49 -1.53 5.69
N VAL A 45 8.96 -2.76 5.97
CA VAL A 45 9.89 -3.03 7.08
C VAL A 45 11.20 -2.27 6.89
N SER A 46 11.77 -2.32 5.68
CA SER A 46 13.01 -1.61 5.34
C SER A 46 12.84 -0.09 5.45
N GLY A 47 11.67 0.44 5.04
CA GLY A 47 11.32 1.85 5.17
C GLY A 47 11.24 2.32 6.63
N ILE A 48 10.61 1.51 7.50
CA ILE A 48 10.57 1.77 8.95
C ILE A 48 11.99 1.77 9.52
N PHE A 49 12.79 0.74 9.25
CA PHE A 49 14.19 0.69 9.71
C PHE A 49 15.03 1.88 9.21
N GLY A 50 14.82 2.29 7.95
CA GLY A 50 15.45 3.48 7.39
C GLY A 50 15.05 4.77 8.12
N GLN A 51 13.77 4.94 8.44
CA GLN A 51 13.28 6.09 9.21
C GLN A 51 13.83 6.09 10.65
N LEU A 52 13.84 4.93 11.30
CA LEU A 52 14.39 4.78 12.66
C LEU A 52 15.87 5.14 12.73
N THR A 53 16.64 4.78 11.72
CA THR A 53 18.08 5.08 11.65
C THR A 53 18.33 6.57 11.38
N LYS A 54 17.50 7.21 10.55
CA LYS A 54 17.71 8.59 10.10
C LYS A 54 17.36 9.64 11.16
N TYR A 55 16.37 9.37 12.00
CA TYR A 55 15.89 10.31 13.01
C TYR A 55 16.22 9.92 14.45
N GLY A 56 16.81 8.74 14.70
CA GLY A 56 17.20 8.31 16.05
C GLY A 56 16.04 8.19 17.04
N ILE A 57 14.81 7.96 16.54
CA ILE A 57 13.55 7.99 17.31
C ILE A 57 13.32 6.68 18.10
N ILE A 58 14.40 5.97 18.45
CA ILE A 58 14.31 4.65 19.11
C ILE A 58 13.53 4.77 20.43
N ASN A 59 13.67 5.90 21.14
CA ASN A 59 12.97 6.15 22.40
C ASN A 59 11.50 6.54 22.25
N GLU A 60 11.06 7.19 21.16
CA GLU A 60 9.64 7.51 21.00
C GLU A 60 8.83 6.39 20.34
N ILE A 61 9.47 5.33 19.86
CA ILE A 61 8.78 4.17 19.29
C ILE A 61 7.76 3.57 20.29
N PHE A 62 8.06 3.66 21.58
CA PHE A 62 7.17 3.24 22.66
C PHE A 62 5.90 4.11 22.76
N ASN A 63 5.98 5.40 22.42
CA ASN A 63 4.80 6.28 22.34
C ASN A 63 3.92 5.94 21.12
N PHE A 64 4.51 5.46 20.03
CA PHE A 64 3.78 5.10 18.81
C PHE A 64 3.17 3.69 18.82
N TRP A 65 3.33 2.92 19.90
CA TRP A 65 2.82 1.54 19.96
C TRP A 65 1.30 1.46 19.76
N TYR A 66 0.55 2.45 20.26
CA TYR A 66 -0.91 2.55 20.04
C TYR A 66 -1.26 2.70 18.56
N LEU A 67 -0.43 3.42 17.80
CA LEU A 67 -0.63 3.64 16.37
C LEU A 67 -0.43 2.33 15.59
N PHE A 68 0.57 1.53 15.96
CA PHE A 68 0.77 0.20 15.40
C PHE A 68 -0.46 -0.69 15.63
N LEU A 69 -0.99 -0.70 16.85
CA LEU A 69 -2.19 -1.46 17.21
C LEU A 69 -3.42 -0.98 16.43
N ALA A 70 -3.61 0.34 16.32
CA ALA A 70 -4.71 0.93 15.57
C ALA A 70 -4.65 0.57 14.08
N VAL A 71 -3.47 0.62 13.46
CA VAL A 71 -3.26 0.25 12.06
C VAL A 71 -3.44 -1.26 11.86
N PHE A 72 -2.96 -2.09 12.78
CA PHE A 72 -3.12 -3.54 12.70
C PHE A 72 -4.59 -3.96 12.80
N VAL A 73 -5.31 -3.45 13.79
CA VAL A 73 -6.74 -3.74 13.98
C VAL A 73 -7.56 -3.13 12.85
N GLY A 74 -7.30 -1.87 12.48
CA GLY A 74 -7.98 -1.19 11.37
C GLY A 74 -7.75 -1.88 10.02
N GLY A 75 -6.53 -2.35 9.75
CA GLY A 75 -6.20 -3.11 8.56
C GLY A 75 -6.93 -4.45 8.49
N GLN A 76 -7.00 -5.18 9.62
CA GLN A 76 -7.74 -6.45 9.69
C GLN A 76 -9.25 -6.27 9.53
N ILE A 77 -9.83 -5.27 10.20
CA ILE A 77 -11.25 -4.93 10.05
C ILE A 77 -11.55 -4.49 8.60
N GLY A 78 -10.70 -3.65 8.02
CA GLY A 78 -10.83 -3.21 6.64
C GLY A 78 -10.77 -4.36 5.64
N ASN A 79 -9.83 -5.28 5.80
CA ASN A 79 -9.71 -6.48 4.97
C ASN A 79 -10.97 -7.36 5.08
N TYR A 80 -11.45 -7.60 6.31
CA TYR A 80 -12.66 -8.37 6.56
C TYR A 80 -13.89 -7.72 5.90
N LEU A 81 -14.04 -6.39 6.04
CA LEU A 81 -15.15 -5.64 5.46
C LEU A 81 -15.12 -5.67 3.94
N SER A 82 -13.93 -5.50 3.34
CA SER A 82 -13.74 -5.49 1.89
C SER A 82 -14.01 -6.84 1.24
N ILE A 83 -13.72 -7.96 1.91
CA ILE A 83 -13.91 -9.30 1.34
C ILE A 83 -15.34 -9.81 1.59
N LYS A 84 -15.91 -9.54 2.77
CA LYS A 84 -17.13 -10.21 3.23
C LYS A 84 -18.40 -9.38 3.14
N ILE A 85 -18.31 -8.05 3.25
CA ILE A 85 -19.49 -7.19 3.41
C ILE A 85 -19.70 -6.30 2.19
N ILE A 86 -18.63 -5.78 1.59
CA ILE A 86 -18.72 -4.84 0.47
C ILE A 86 -18.68 -5.61 -0.86
N PRO A 87 -19.74 -5.56 -1.68
CA PRO A 87 -19.67 -6.12 -3.02
C PRO A 87 -18.68 -5.33 -3.86
N THR A 88 -17.91 -6.04 -4.69
CA THR A 88 -16.83 -5.48 -5.53
C THR A 88 -17.26 -4.28 -6.37
N LYS A 89 -18.53 -4.24 -6.79
CA LYS A 89 -19.12 -3.11 -7.54
C LYS A 89 -19.19 -1.82 -6.72
N ILE A 90 -19.55 -1.90 -5.43
CA ILE A 90 -19.58 -0.74 -4.54
C ILE A 90 -18.16 -0.27 -4.25
N LEU A 91 -17.23 -1.20 -4.01
CA LEU A 91 -15.82 -0.86 -3.80
C LEU A 91 -15.25 -0.11 -5.01
N ALA A 92 -15.52 -0.60 -6.23
CA ALA A 92 -15.11 0.05 -7.48
C ALA A 92 -15.76 1.42 -7.69
N MET A 93 -17.01 1.61 -7.25
CA MET A 93 -17.70 2.90 -7.31
C MET A 93 -17.11 3.91 -6.32
N ILE A 94 -16.79 3.48 -5.10
CA ILE A 94 -16.15 4.34 -4.10
C ILE A 94 -14.75 4.75 -4.57
N THR A 95 -13.95 3.81 -5.07
CA THR A 95 -12.60 4.12 -5.57
C THR A 95 -12.64 5.01 -6.81
N SER A 96 -13.59 4.81 -7.73
CA SER A 96 -13.71 5.66 -8.92
C SER A 96 -14.08 7.11 -8.56
N ILE A 97 -15.02 7.32 -7.64
CA ILE A 97 -15.38 8.64 -7.12
C ILE A 97 -14.15 9.31 -6.48
N LEU A 98 -13.39 8.55 -5.67
CA LEU A 98 -12.19 9.06 -5.02
C LEU A 98 -11.12 9.46 -6.04
N VAL A 99 -10.89 8.65 -7.07
CA VAL A 99 -9.95 8.96 -8.16
C VAL A 99 -10.39 10.21 -8.93
N ILE A 100 -11.69 10.36 -9.24
CA ILE A 100 -12.21 11.56 -9.90
C ILE A 100 -12.00 12.78 -9.00
N ALA A 101 -12.30 12.69 -7.71
CA ALA A 101 -12.09 13.78 -6.77
C ALA A 101 -10.62 14.20 -6.68
N VAL A 102 -9.69 13.24 -6.63
CA VAL A 102 -8.24 13.50 -6.63
C VAL A 102 -7.79 14.13 -7.96
N ALA A 103 -8.29 13.61 -9.10
CA ALA A 103 -7.97 14.16 -10.41
C ALA A 103 -8.46 15.61 -10.56
N LEU A 104 -9.66 15.92 -10.08
CA LEU A 104 -10.19 17.28 -10.03
C LEU A 104 -9.34 18.16 -9.11
N ARG A 105 -9.01 17.71 -7.90
CA ARG A 105 -8.16 18.46 -6.97
C ARG A 105 -6.81 18.84 -7.60
N ILE A 106 -6.15 17.88 -8.25
CA ILE A 106 -4.85 18.09 -8.92
C ILE A 106 -5.02 19.01 -10.14
N GLY A 107 -6.04 18.76 -10.98
CA GLY A 107 -6.28 19.52 -12.21
C GLY A 107 -6.65 20.98 -11.96
N PHE A 108 -7.44 21.26 -10.93
CA PHE A 108 -7.80 22.62 -10.52
C PHE A 108 -6.76 23.28 -9.60
N LYS A 109 -5.65 22.59 -9.30
CA LYS A 109 -4.55 23.09 -8.46
C LYS A 109 -5.06 23.66 -7.13
N ILE A 110 -6.04 22.98 -6.54
CA ILE A 110 -6.55 23.32 -5.20
C ILE A 110 -5.57 22.66 -4.21
N PHE A 111 -4.55 23.46 -3.84
CA PHE A 111 -3.44 23.23 -2.89
C PHE A 111 -3.25 21.79 -2.35
#